data_AF-A0A7I7M5T1-F1
#
_entry.id   AF-A0A7I7M5T1-F1
#
_cell.length_a   1.000
_cell.length_b   1.000
_cell.length_c   1.000
_cell.angle_alpha   90.00
_cell.angle_beta   90.00
_cell.angle_gamma   90.00
#
_symmetry.space_group_name_H-M   'P 1'
#
loop_
_entity.id
_entity.type
_entity.pdbx_description
1 polymer ?
#
loop_
_entity_poly.entity_id
_entity_poly.type
_entity_poly.pdbx_seq_one_letter_code
_entity_poly.pdbx_strand_id
1 'polypeptide(L)'
;MSTRRDLQRAVTPQGRGRFPGFDVLTQAHQWDRPTADVVLDRLAPPGPPTFFTTDEVRVAEPLLDLLLAQDAEPRVSVLALIDARLAAGETDGWHYDDMPGDAAAWRETLAALDADAHERYGTDYGNLDATRQARLLQDVQDHADAGRRWHDRPARHIWSLWTRYACTAFYSHPWAWNEIGFPGPAYPGGYLNPGINARESYEVSDHRDIDPVPFAARVEAARRADTDLTEEVIR
;
A
#
# COMPACT_ATOMS: atom_id res chain seq x y z
N MET A 1 7.44 -35.19 -4.42
CA MET A 1 6.10 -34.88 -4.95
C MET A 1 5.25 -34.40 -3.80
N SER A 2 5.22 -33.08 -3.56
CA SER A 2 4.36 -32.47 -2.54
C SER A 2 3.01 -32.16 -3.19
N THR A 3 1.95 -32.78 -2.70
CA THR A 3 0.59 -32.54 -3.18
C THR A 3 0.16 -31.11 -2.86
N ARG A 4 -0.33 -30.39 -3.89
CA ARG A 4 -0.95 -29.05 -3.90
C ARG A 4 -2.17 -28.85 -2.96
N ARG A 5 -2.30 -29.60 -1.86
CA ARG A 5 -3.55 -29.74 -1.10
C ARG A 5 -3.73 -28.80 0.10
N ASP A 6 -2.73 -27.99 0.44
CA ASP A 6 -2.84 -27.02 1.54
C ASP A 6 -2.36 -25.63 1.08
N LEU A 7 -2.89 -25.13 -0.04
CA LEU A 7 -2.89 -23.69 -0.25
C LEU A 7 -3.80 -23.11 0.84
N GLN A 8 -3.20 -22.66 1.94
CA GLN A 8 -3.87 -21.94 3.01
C GLN A 8 -4.74 -20.86 2.35
N ARG A 9 -6.04 -20.82 2.69
CA ARG A 9 -6.97 -19.81 2.19
C ARG A 9 -6.33 -18.44 2.21
N ALA A 10 -6.49 -17.63 1.15
CA ALA A 10 -6.00 -16.27 1.23
C ALA A 10 -6.77 -15.54 2.33
N VAL A 11 -6.03 -14.80 3.15
CA VAL A 11 -6.59 -14.06 4.26
C VAL A 11 -7.00 -12.69 3.75
N THR A 12 -8.18 -12.22 4.12
CA THR A 12 -8.54 -10.82 3.88
C THR A 12 -7.80 -9.95 4.91
N PRO A 13 -6.97 -8.97 4.49
CA PRO A 13 -6.26 -8.11 5.42
C PRO A 13 -7.23 -7.49 6.41
N GLN A 14 -6.92 -7.62 7.70
CA GLN A 14 -7.70 -7.09 8.83
C GLN A 14 -9.19 -7.54 8.86
N GLY A 15 -9.56 -8.57 8.09
CA GLY A 15 -10.95 -8.96 7.89
C GLY A 15 -11.81 -7.88 7.22
N ARG A 16 -11.22 -6.85 6.61
CA ARG A 16 -11.92 -5.68 6.05
C ARG A 16 -12.44 -5.90 4.62
N GLY A 17 -12.91 -7.11 4.31
CA GLY A 17 -13.36 -7.46 2.97
C GLY A 17 -14.78 -6.98 2.63
N ARG A 18 -15.03 -6.86 1.33
CA ARG A 18 -16.35 -6.58 0.74
C ARG A 18 -17.06 -7.84 0.24
N PHE A 19 -16.33 -8.95 0.11
CA PHE A 19 -16.75 -10.17 -0.57
C PHE A 19 -16.68 -11.38 0.38
N PRO A 20 -17.67 -11.58 1.27
CA PRO A 20 -17.63 -12.64 2.26
C PRO A 20 -17.59 -14.03 1.60
N GLY A 21 -16.65 -14.87 2.05
CA GLY A 21 -16.47 -16.24 1.55
C GLY A 21 -15.75 -16.34 0.22
N PHE A 22 -15.41 -15.22 -0.42
CA PHE A 22 -14.55 -15.20 -1.59
C PHE A 22 -13.09 -15.50 -1.20
N ASP A 23 -12.44 -16.35 -1.99
CA ASP A 23 -11.03 -16.69 -1.81
C ASP A 23 -10.37 -16.91 -3.18
N VAL A 24 -9.51 -15.97 -3.55
CA VAL A 24 -8.84 -15.98 -4.86
C VAL A 24 -7.97 -17.20 -5.08
N LEU A 25 -7.43 -17.82 -4.02
CA LEU A 25 -6.57 -19.00 -4.16
C LEU A 25 -7.34 -20.24 -4.58
N THR A 26 -8.68 -20.23 -4.45
CA THR A 26 -9.53 -21.27 -5.03
C THR A 26 -9.44 -21.27 -6.57
N GLN A 27 -9.08 -20.15 -7.19
CA GLN A 27 -8.94 -20.00 -8.64
C GLN A 27 -7.52 -20.29 -9.15
N ALA A 28 -6.54 -20.49 -8.27
CA ALA A 28 -5.13 -20.66 -8.65
C ALA A 28 -4.88 -21.83 -9.62
N HIS A 29 -5.76 -22.83 -9.63
CA HIS A 29 -5.70 -23.97 -10.54
C HIS A 29 -6.09 -23.64 -11.98
N GLN A 30 -6.72 -22.48 -12.21
CA GLN A 30 -7.15 -22.01 -13.53
C GLN A 30 -6.07 -21.20 -14.24
N TRP A 31 -5.15 -20.59 -13.48
CA TRP A 31 -4.05 -19.80 -14.05
C TRP A 31 -3.02 -20.71 -14.70
N ASP A 32 -2.31 -20.19 -15.70
CA ASP A 32 -1.13 -20.86 -16.20
C ASP A 32 -0.04 -20.92 -15.12
N ARG A 33 0.83 -21.94 -15.22
CA ARG A 33 1.80 -22.23 -14.17
C ARG A 33 2.74 -21.06 -13.84
N PRO A 34 3.35 -20.36 -14.82
CA PRO A 34 4.18 -19.19 -14.52
C PRO A 34 3.46 -18.13 -13.69
N THR A 35 2.23 -17.79 -14.04
CA THR A 35 1.42 -16.81 -13.30
C THR A 35 1.10 -17.31 -11.90
N ALA A 36 0.69 -18.57 -11.77
CA ALA A 36 0.39 -19.16 -10.47
C ALA A 36 1.63 -19.17 -9.56
N ASP A 37 2.80 -19.56 -10.08
CA ASP A 37 4.05 -19.60 -9.33
C ASP A 37 4.39 -18.18 -8.81
N VAL A 38 4.33 -17.14 -9.65
CA VAL A 38 4.58 -15.74 -9.23
C VAL A 38 3.61 -15.24 -8.16
N VAL A 39 2.31 -15.56 -8.27
CA VAL A 39 1.30 -15.12 -7.29
C VAL A 39 1.48 -15.85 -5.96
N LEU A 40 1.73 -17.17 -6.01
CA LEU A 40 1.90 -18.00 -4.82
C LEU A 40 3.19 -17.69 -4.08
N ASP A 41 4.26 -17.32 -4.79
CA ASP A 41 5.53 -16.91 -4.17
C ASP A 41 5.36 -15.70 -3.24
N ARG A 42 4.39 -14.80 -3.52
CA ARG A 42 4.08 -13.65 -2.66
C ARG A 42 3.50 -14.04 -1.30
N LEU A 43 2.94 -15.25 -1.17
CA LEU A 43 2.42 -15.76 0.11
C LEU A 43 3.53 -16.28 1.03
N ALA A 44 4.75 -16.44 0.53
CA ALA A 44 5.86 -16.86 1.36
C ALA A 44 6.11 -15.82 2.46
N PRO A 45 6.38 -16.24 3.71
CA PRO A 45 6.78 -15.32 4.76
C PRO A 45 7.98 -14.48 4.30
N PRO A 46 7.96 -13.15 4.49
CA PRO A 46 9.04 -12.30 4.05
C PRO A 46 10.34 -12.65 4.78
N GLY A 47 11.45 -12.64 4.05
CA GLY A 47 12.79 -12.65 4.64
C GLY A 47 13.15 -11.30 5.27
N PRO A 48 14.32 -11.21 5.93
CA PRO A 48 14.83 -9.92 6.41
C PRO A 48 15.05 -8.95 5.23
N PRO A 49 14.86 -7.63 5.42
CA PRO A 49 15.16 -6.62 4.42
C PRO A 49 16.60 -6.70 3.92
N THR A 50 16.79 -6.50 2.62
CA THR A 50 18.09 -6.55 1.93
C THR A 50 18.44 -5.23 1.25
N PHE A 51 17.45 -4.38 0.99
CA PHE A 51 17.64 -3.03 0.49
C PHE A 51 17.63 -2.02 1.64
N PHE A 52 16.57 -1.99 2.44
CA PHE A 52 16.42 -1.02 3.52
C PHE A 52 17.31 -1.36 4.71
N THR A 53 17.90 -0.34 5.32
CA THR A 53 18.58 -0.48 6.62
C THR A 53 17.55 -0.61 7.75
N THR A 54 17.99 -1.06 8.92
CA THR A 54 17.12 -1.14 10.11
C THR A 54 16.47 0.22 10.46
N ASP A 55 17.19 1.32 10.26
CA ASP A 55 16.65 2.66 10.56
C ASP A 55 15.65 3.11 9.50
N GLU A 56 15.92 2.83 8.22
CA GLU A 56 14.96 3.09 7.13
C GLU A 56 13.67 2.26 7.30
N VAL A 57 13.77 1.00 7.76
CA VAL A 57 12.61 0.14 8.06
C VAL A 57 11.73 0.77 9.14
N ARG A 58 12.32 1.33 10.20
CA ARG A 58 11.58 2.00 11.29
C ARG A 58 10.77 3.21 10.82
N VAL A 59 11.16 3.82 9.70
CA VAL A 59 10.42 4.94 9.09
C VAL A 59 9.41 4.42 8.06
N ALA A 60 9.85 3.52 7.18
CA ALA A 60 9.07 3.06 6.05
C ALA A 60 7.86 2.20 6.44
N GLU A 61 7.99 1.34 7.44
CA GLU A 61 6.90 0.47 7.89
C GLU A 61 5.67 1.27 8.37
N PRO A 62 5.78 2.18 9.36
CA PRO A 62 4.64 3.00 9.79
C PRO A 62 4.12 3.94 8.70
N LEU A 63 4.98 4.45 7.80
CA LEU A 63 4.54 5.21 6.63
C LEU A 63 3.63 4.37 5.72
N LEU A 64 4.05 3.15 5.38
CA LEU A 64 3.29 2.26 4.49
C LEU A 64 2.00 1.77 5.15
N ASP A 65 2.04 1.50 6.46
CA ASP A 65 0.86 1.10 7.23
C ASP A 65 -0.20 2.21 7.23
N LEU A 66 0.20 3.48 7.39
CA LEU A 66 -0.71 4.62 7.30
C LEU A 66 -1.28 4.82 5.89
N LEU A 67 -0.43 4.75 4.85
CA LEU A 67 -0.88 4.90 3.46
C LEU A 67 -1.90 3.84 3.03
N LEU A 68 -1.82 2.64 3.60
CA LEU A 68 -2.64 1.49 3.22
C LEU A 68 -3.66 1.09 4.30
N ALA A 69 -3.80 1.90 5.35
CA ALA A 69 -4.67 1.63 6.49
C ALA A 69 -4.47 0.21 7.08
N GLN A 70 -3.22 -0.21 7.26
CA GLN A 70 -2.81 -1.50 7.84
C GLN A 70 -2.52 -1.39 9.34
N ASP A 71 -3.52 -0.99 10.13
CA ASP A 71 -3.38 -0.73 11.56
C ASP A 71 -3.37 -1.99 12.45
N ALA A 72 -3.71 -3.16 11.90
CA ALA A 72 -3.71 -4.42 12.65
C ALA A 72 -3.38 -5.63 11.77
N GLU A 73 -3.03 -6.75 12.40
CA GLU A 73 -2.92 -8.04 11.74
C GLU A 73 -4.31 -8.66 11.48
N PRO A 74 -4.46 -9.53 10.45
CA PRO A 74 -3.45 -9.90 9.45
C PRO A 74 -3.23 -8.77 8.43
N ARG A 75 -1.97 -8.46 8.10
CA ARG A 75 -1.62 -7.44 7.10
C ARG A 75 -0.68 -7.97 6.02
N VAL A 76 -0.67 -7.31 4.87
CA VAL A 76 0.28 -7.58 3.79
C VAL A 76 1.63 -6.95 4.17
N SER A 77 2.71 -7.72 4.10
CA SER A 77 4.09 -7.23 4.31
C SER A 77 4.59 -6.39 3.13
N VAL A 78 3.96 -5.24 2.89
CA VAL A 78 4.20 -4.35 1.74
C VAL A 78 5.65 -3.89 1.68
N LEU A 79 6.24 -3.56 2.83
CA LEU A 79 7.65 -3.16 2.91
C LEU A 79 8.58 -4.22 2.33
N ALA A 80 8.33 -5.50 2.60
CA ALA A 80 9.16 -6.59 2.09
C ALA A 80 9.06 -6.75 0.56
N LEU A 81 7.88 -6.51 -0.02
CA LEU A 81 7.69 -6.51 -1.46
C LEU A 81 8.43 -5.34 -2.12
N ILE A 82 8.38 -4.15 -1.52
CA ILE A 82 9.11 -2.96 -1.98
C ILE A 82 10.62 -3.18 -1.83
N ASP A 83 11.08 -3.73 -0.70
CA ASP A 83 12.48 -4.05 -0.43
C ASP A 83 13.06 -4.97 -1.50
N ALA A 84 12.41 -6.12 -1.75
CA ALA A 84 12.86 -7.09 -2.74
C ALA A 84 12.94 -6.47 -4.15
N ARG A 85 11.94 -5.65 -4.50
CA ARG A 85 11.89 -4.93 -5.77
C ARG A 85 13.06 -3.94 -5.92
N LEU A 86 13.33 -3.13 -4.89
CA LEU A 86 14.42 -2.15 -4.91
C LEU A 86 15.80 -2.85 -4.85
N ALA A 87 15.93 -3.95 -4.12
CA ALA A 87 17.14 -4.78 -4.08
C ALA A 87 17.47 -5.39 -5.44
N ALA A 88 16.45 -5.84 -6.19
CA ALA A 88 16.59 -6.37 -7.54
C ALA A 88 16.83 -5.29 -8.61
N GLY A 89 16.72 -4.00 -8.26
CA GLY A 89 16.81 -2.89 -9.21
C GLY A 89 15.60 -2.79 -10.14
N GLU A 90 14.47 -3.40 -9.77
CA GLU A 90 13.24 -3.40 -10.55
C GLU A 90 12.50 -2.07 -10.32
N THR A 91 12.83 -1.04 -11.10
CA THR A 91 12.14 0.26 -11.03
C THR A 91 10.91 0.30 -11.94
N ASP A 92 10.22 1.43 -12.00
CA ASP A 92 9.14 1.61 -12.99
C ASP A 92 9.66 1.90 -14.40
N GLY A 93 10.98 1.93 -14.61
CA GLY A 93 11.61 2.22 -15.90
C GLY A 93 11.62 3.71 -16.28
N TRP A 94 11.11 4.59 -15.40
CA TRP A 94 11.12 6.04 -15.53
C TRP A 94 11.17 6.69 -14.13
N HIS A 95 11.67 7.92 -14.06
CA HIS A 95 11.54 8.82 -12.91
C HIS A 95 11.36 10.26 -13.42
N TYR A 96 10.88 11.17 -12.56
CA TYR A 96 10.81 12.58 -12.90
C TYR A 96 12.22 13.18 -13.03
N ASP A 97 12.42 14.11 -13.95
CA ASP A 97 13.72 14.74 -14.21
C ASP A 97 14.27 15.55 -13.02
N ASP A 98 13.39 16.02 -12.15
CA ASP A 98 13.69 16.72 -10.91
C ASP A 98 13.75 15.82 -9.66
N MET A 99 13.75 14.49 -9.86
CA MET A 99 13.91 13.49 -8.81
C MET A 99 15.14 12.61 -9.07
N PRO A 100 15.81 12.11 -8.03
CA PRO A 100 16.80 11.05 -8.20
C PRO A 100 16.11 9.74 -8.61
N GLY A 101 16.91 8.74 -9.00
CA GLY A 101 16.38 7.39 -9.25
C GLY A 101 15.74 6.78 -8.01
N ASP A 102 14.74 5.92 -8.21
CA ASP A 102 13.83 5.43 -7.16
C ASP A 102 14.52 4.95 -5.88
N ALA A 103 15.62 4.21 -5.99
CA ALA A 103 16.38 3.74 -4.83
C ALA A 103 16.93 4.90 -3.96
N ALA A 104 17.52 5.91 -4.58
CA ALA A 104 18.00 7.09 -3.87
C ALA A 104 16.82 7.94 -3.36
N ALA A 105 15.76 8.09 -4.17
CA ALA A 105 14.56 8.81 -3.77
C ALA A 105 13.92 8.22 -2.50
N TRP A 106 13.84 6.89 -2.39
CA TRP A 106 13.35 6.21 -1.18
C TRP A 106 14.22 6.54 0.04
N ARG A 107 15.54 6.38 -0.04
CA ARG A 107 16.44 6.66 1.10
C ARG A 107 16.38 8.12 1.53
N GLU A 108 16.45 9.04 0.58
CA GLU A 108 16.45 10.47 0.84
C GLU A 108 15.12 10.96 1.44
N THR A 109 13.99 10.44 0.96
CA THR A 109 12.67 10.86 1.45
C THR A 109 12.34 10.24 2.81
N LEU A 110 12.82 9.03 3.11
CA LEU A 110 12.71 8.47 4.47
C LEU A 110 13.58 9.25 5.47
N ALA A 111 14.80 9.62 5.09
CA ALA A 111 15.65 10.46 5.93
C ALA A 111 15.04 11.85 6.18
N ALA A 112 14.43 12.45 5.16
CA ALA A 112 13.71 13.72 5.29
C ALA A 112 12.52 13.62 6.26
N LEU A 113 11.74 12.54 6.19
CA LEU A 113 10.61 12.32 7.09
C LEU A 113 11.06 12.10 8.54
N ASP A 114 12.16 11.38 8.74
CA ASP A 114 12.74 11.19 10.07
C ASP A 114 13.34 12.49 10.64
N ALA A 115 13.90 13.34 9.78
CA ALA A 115 14.36 14.66 10.15
C ALA A 115 13.20 15.57 10.59
N ASP A 116 12.06 15.55 9.89
CA ASP A 116 10.86 16.30 10.30
C ASP A 116 10.34 15.83 11.67
N ALA A 117 10.39 14.53 11.94
CA ALA A 117 10.03 13.98 13.24
C ALA A 117 10.95 14.48 14.36
N HIS A 118 12.27 14.46 14.11
CA HIS A 118 13.25 14.99 15.06
C HIS A 118 13.08 16.49 15.29
N GLU A 119 12.91 17.28 14.24
CA GLU A 119 12.78 18.73 14.33
C GLU A 119 11.50 19.12 15.09
N ARG A 120 10.38 18.47 14.79
CA ARG A 120 9.07 18.85 15.34
C ARG A 120 8.77 18.23 16.71
N TYR A 121 9.24 17.01 16.95
CA TYR A 121 8.87 16.22 18.14
C TYR A 121 10.06 15.72 18.96
N GLY A 122 11.30 15.95 18.53
CA GLY A 122 12.51 15.60 19.27
C GLY A 122 12.80 14.09 19.34
N THR A 123 12.22 13.28 18.46
CA THR A 123 12.46 11.82 18.39
C THR A 123 12.25 11.31 16.97
N ASP A 124 12.82 10.14 16.67
CA ASP A 124 12.70 9.41 15.41
C ASP A 124 11.22 9.18 15.04
N TYR A 125 10.92 9.19 13.74
CA TYR A 125 9.58 8.99 13.20
C TYR A 125 8.97 7.66 13.64
N GLY A 126 9.77 6.59 13.68
CA GLY A 126 9.33 5.26 14.12
C GLY A 126 8.93 5.18 15.60
N ASN A 127 9.35 6.14 16.43
CA ASN A 127 9.02 6.21 17.85
C ASN A 127 7.80 7.11 18.15
N LEU A 128 7.30 7.82 17.14
CA LEU A 128 6.09 8.63 17.27
C LEU A 128 4.85 7.76 17.41
N ASP A 129 3.82 8.27 18.09
CA ASP A 129 2.49 7.68 18.02
C ASP A 129 1.87 7.88 16.62
N ALA A 130 0.91 7.03 16.26
CA ALA A 130 0.28 7.02 14.94
C ALA A 130 -0.33 8.37 14.53
N THR A 131 -0.80 9.19 15.49
CA THR A 131 -1.39 10.50 15.17
C THR A 131 -0.32 11.48 14.71
N ARG A 132 0.83 11.49 15.38
CA ARG A 132 1.97 12.34 15.00
C ARG A 132 2.62 11.87 13.70
N GLN A 133 2.73 10.56 13.49
CA GLN A 133 3.15 9.98 12.21
C GLN A 133 2.23 10.44 11.07
N ALA A 134 0.91 10.30 11.26
CA ALA A 134 -0.09 10.73 10.27
C ALA A 134 -0.01 12.24 9.99
N ARG A 135 0.23 13.08 11.00
CA ARG A 135 0.38 14.53 10.79
C ARG A 135 1.55 14.89 9.88
N LEU A 136 2.71 14.25 10.04
CA LEU A 136 3.86 14.49 9.17
C LEU A 136 3.60 14.02 7.73
N LEU A 137 2.93 12.87 7.57
CA LEU A 137 2.49 12.42 6.24
C LEU A 137 1.50 13.38 5.61
N GLN A 138 0.56 13.91 6.41
CA GLN A 138 -0.41 14.90 5.96
C GLN A 138 0.27 16.19 5.53
N ASP A 139 1.33 16.64 6.22
CA ASP A 139 2.13 17.79 5.78
C ASP A 139 2.67 17.57 4.35
N VAL A 140 3.26 16.39 4.07
CA VAL A 140 3.77 16.05 2.73
C VAL A 140 2.66 16.06 1.69
N GLN A 141 1.49 15.51 2.02
CA GLN A 141 0.32 15.53 1.14
C GLN A 141 -0.17 16.96 0.88
N ASP A 142 -0.25 17.81 1.91
CA ASP A 142 -0.69 19.19 1.80
C ASP A 142 0.28 20.01 0.93
N HIS A 143 1.59 19.76 1.04
CA HIS A 143 2.58 20.31 0.13
C HIS A 143 2.38 19.82 -1.31
N ALA A 144 2.05 18.54 -1.51
CA ALA A 144 1.78 17.96 -2.83
C ALA A 144 0.56 18.62 -3.48
N ASP A 145 -0.55 18.73 -2.75
CA ASP A 145 -1.80 19.31 -3.21
C ASP A 145 -1.66 20.81 -3.53
N ALA A 146 -0.84 21.53 -2.74
CA ALA A 146 -0.53 22.93 -2.98
C ALA A 146 0.54 23.17 -4.06
N GLY A 147 1.10 22.12 -4.67
CA GLY A 147 2.17 22.23 -5.65
C GLY A 147 3.48 22.78 -5.09
N ARG A 148 3.71 22.64 -3.78
CA ARG A 148 4.91 23.11 -3.07
C ARG A 148 6.02 22.07 -3.08
N ARG A 149 7.20 22.52 -2.64
CA ARG A 149 8.35 21.65 -2.37
C ARG A 149 8.36 21.20 -0.90
N TRP A 150 8.94 20.03 -0.66
CA TRP A 150 9.26 19.45 0.65
C TRP A 150 10.69 18.91 0.55
N HIS A 151 11.57 19.36 1.46
CA HIS A 151 13.03 19.09 1.41
C HIS A 151 13.64 19.24 0.01
N ASP A 152 13.47 20.43 -0.59
CA ASP A 152 14.01 20.79 -1.92
C ASP A 152 13.61 19.84 -3.06
N ARG A 153 12.50 19.13 -2.92
CA ARG A 153 11.92 18.27 -3.97
C ARG A 153 10.43 18.56 -4.13
N PRO A 154 9.85 18.40 -5.34
CA PRO A 154 8.41 18.57 -5.51
C PRO A 154 7.65 17.51 -4.69
N ALA A 155 6.85 17.96 -3.72
CA ALA A 155 6.14 17.06 -2.81
C ALA A 155 5.19 16.12 -3.58
N ARG A 156 4.59 16.61 -4.67
CA ARG A 156 3.75 15.80 -5.56
C ARG A 156 4.47 14.58 -6.16
N HIS A 157 5.76 14.68 -6.46
CA HIS A 157 6.53 13.58 -7.05
C HIS A 157 6.91 12.55 -5.98
N ILE A 158 7.19 13.01 -4.75
CA ILE A 158 7.46 12.16 -3.59
C ILE A 158 6.20 11.39 -3.18
N TRP A 159 5.07 12.09 -3.05
CA TRP A 159 3.77 11.47 -2.78
C TRP A 159 3.42 10.44 -3.85
N SER A 160 3.62 10.80 -5.11
CA SER A 160 3.45 9.89 -6.26
C SER A 160 4.37 8.66 -6.17
N LEU A 161 5.63 8.80 -5.76
CA LEU A 161 6.57 7.68 -5.61
C LEU A 161 6.08 6.71 -4.54
N TRP A 162 5.82 7.20 -3.33
CA TRP A 162 5.40 6.38 -2.20
C TRP A 162 4.10 5.64 -2.51
N THR A 163 3.07 6.35 -2.99
CA THR A 163 1.76 5.74 -3.29
C THR A 163 1.82 4.74 -4.44
N ARG A 164 2.60 5.02 -5.50
CA ARG A 164 2.78 4.06 -6.61
C ARG A 164 3.39 2.75 -6.15
N TYR A 165 4.47 2.81 -5.37
CA TYR A 165 5.11 1.62 -4.83
C TYR A 165 4.22 0.89 -3.82
N ALA A 166 3.57 1.61 -2.90
CA ALA A 166 2.66 1.05 -1.91
C ALA A 166 1.48 0.32 -2.57
N CYS A 167 0.76 0.99 -3.49
CA CYS A 167 -0.37 0.40 -4.19
C CYS A 167 0.05 -0.78 -5.08
N THR A 168 1.18 -0.67 -5.78
CA THR A 168 1.67 -1.76 -6.64
C THR A 168 1.99 -3.00 -5.81
N ALA A 169 2.72 -2.84 -4.70
CA ALA A 169 3.04 -3.94 -3.81
C ALA A 169 1.77 -4.53 -3.17
N PHE A 170 0.92 -3.70 -2.58
CA PHE A 170 -0.29 -4.14 -1.89
C PHE A 170 -1.26 -4.88 -2.82
N TYR A 171 -1.65 -4.28 -3.96
CA TYR A 171 -2.58 -4.89 -4.89
C TYR A 171 -1.95 -5.96 -5.80
N SER A 172 -0.66 -6.25 -5.66
CA SER A 172 -0.07 -7.46 -6.25
C SER A 172 -0.26 -8.71 -5.37
N HIS A 173 -0.59 -8.54 -4.09
CA HIS A 173 -0.68 -9.63 -3.14
C HIS A 173 -2.09 -10.26 -3.13
N PRO A 174 -2.22 -11.60 -3.17
CA PRO A 174 -3.53 -12.26 -3.27
C PRO A 174 -4.45 -12.01 -2.07
N TRP A 175 -3.92 -11.63 -0.91
CA TRP A 175 -4.76 -11.20 0.22
C TRP A 175 -5.56 -9.93 -0.09
N ALA A 176 -4.94 -8.94 -0.71
CA ALA A 176 -5.63 -7.70 -1.10
C ALA A 176 -6.70 -7.98 -2.17
N TRP A 177 -6.54 -9.02 -2.99
CA TRP A 177 -7.54 -9.42 -3.97
C TRP A 177 -8.84 -9.91 -3.32
N ASN A 178 -8.74 -10.59 -2.17
CA ASN A 178 -9.92 -10.96 -1.38
C ASN A 178 -10.67 -9.75 -0.82
N GLU A 179 -9.95 -8.67 -0.49
CA GLU A 179 -10.55 -7.42 -0.02
C GLU A 179 -11.44 -6.78 -1.10
N ILE A 180 -10.94 -6.74 -2.34
CA ILE A 180 -11.58 -6.06 -3.47
C ILE A 180 -12.39 -6.99 -4.39
N GLY A 181 -12.40 -8.30 -4.12
CA GLY A 181 -13.17 -9.28 -4.90
C GLY A 181 -12.57 -9.58 -6.29
N PHE A 182 -11.27 -9.37 -6.47
CA PHE A 182 -10.61 -9.63 -7.74
C PHE A 182 -10.33 -11.13 -7.90
N PRO A 183 -10.86 -11.83 -8.94
CA PRO A 183 -10.69 -13.27 -9.15
C PRO A 183 -9.28 -13.72 -9.57
N GLY A 184 -8.32 -12.79 -9.63
CA GLY A 184 -6.97 -13.06 -10.10
C GLY A 184 -6.87 -13.05 -11.63
N PRO A 185 -5.69 -13.32 -12.20
CA PRO A 185 -5.41 -13.17 -13.62
C PRO A 185 -6.35 -13.99 -14.52
N ALA A 186 -6.77 -13.39 -15.63
CA ALA A 186 -7.71 -14.02 -16.55
C ALA A 186 -7.08 -15.10 -17.44
N TYR A 187 -5.78 -15.02 -17.73
CA TYR A 187 -5.13 -15.98 -18.63
C TYR A 187 -5.02 -17.37 -17.98
N PRO A 188 -5.29 -18.46 -18.73
CA PRO A 188 -5.65 -18.52 -20.15
C PRO A 188 -7.17 -18.45 -20.45
N GLY A 189 -8.04 -18.54 -19.45
CA GLY A 189 -9.49 -18.69 -19.64
C GLY A 189 -10.24 -17.44 -20.11
N GLY A 190 -9.76 -16.26 -19.75
CA GLY A 190 -10.45 -14.97 -19.94
C GLY A 190 -11.58 -14.73 -18.92
N TYR A 191 -12.16 -13.52 -18.95
CA TYR A 191 -13.46 -13.24 -18.35
C TYR A 191 -14.52 -13.26 -19.45
N LEU A 192 -15.59 -14.02 -19.24
CA LEU A 192 -16.69 -14.25 -20.18
C LEU A 192 -17.89 -13.31 -19.92
N ASN A 193 -17.96 -12.69 -18.74
CA ASN A 193 -19.10 -11.89 -18.29
C ASN A 193 -18.74 -10.38 -18.16
N PRO A 194 -18.60 -9.62 -19.27
CA PRO A 194 -18.15 -8.22 -19.23
C PRO A 194 -19.23 -7.19 -18.87
N GLY A 195 -20.46 -7.63 -18.57
CA GLY A 195 -21.58 -6.72 -18.28
C GLY A 195 -21.44 -6.02 -16.93
N ILE A 196 -22.05 -4.85 -16.77
CA ILE A 196 -22.14 -4.17 -15.47
C ILE A 196 -22.89 -5.07 -14.49
N ASN A 197 -22.29 -5.37 -13.33
CA ASN A 197 -22.79 -6.32 -12.32
C ASN A 197 -22.98 -7.76 -12.84
N ALA A 198 -22.51 -8.07 -14.05
CA ALA A 198 -22.33 -9.45 -14.47
C ALA A 198 -21.16 -10.06 -13.70
N ARG A 199 -21.24 -11.35 -13.42
CA ARG A 199 -20.27 -12.06 -12.60
C ARG A 199 -19.95 -13.40 -13.20
N GLU A 200 -18.71 -13.81 -13.06
CA GLU A 200 -18.32 -15.20 -13.26
C GLU A 200 -18.95 -16.10 -12.19
N SER A 201 -19.07 -17.39 -12.49
CA SER A 201 -19.68 -18.36 -11.56
C SER A 201 -18.92 -18.50 -10.24
N TYR A 202 -17.64 -18.10 -10.21
CA TYR A 202 -16.76 -18.12 -9.06
C TYR A 202 -16.60 -16.76 -8.35
N GLU A 203 -17.20 -15.70 -8.87
CA GLU A 203 -17.20 -14.38 -8.22
C GLU A 203 -18.34 -14.26 -7.21
N VAL A 204 -18.13 -13.42 -6.19
CA VAL A 204 -19.11 -13.13 -5.15
C VAL A 204 -19.59 -11.69 -5.33
N SER A 205 -20.86 -11.41 -5.02
CA SER A 205 -21.34 -10.02 -5.00
C SER A 205 -20.70 -9.25 -3.86
N ASP A 206 -20.47 -7.97 -4.07
CA ASP A 206 -20.19 -7.07 -2.96
C ASP A 206 -21.36 -7.06 -1.98
N HIS A 207 -21.06 -7.20 -0.68
CA HIS A 207 -22.03 -7.17 0.41
C HIS A 207 -22.08 -5.83 1.15
N ARG A 208 -21.24 -4.85 0.78
CA ARG A 208 -21.28 -3.49 1.31
C ARG A 208 -22.07 -2.58 0.39
N ASP A 209 -23.37 -2.46 0.66
CA ASP A 209 -24.23 -1.41 0.11
C ASP A 209 -24.01 -0.08 0.88
N ILE A 210 -22.77 0.40 0.89
CA ILE A 210 -22.41 1.66 1.52
C ILE A 210 -22.32 2.70 0.42
N ASP A 211 -23.20 3.71 0.48
CA ASP A 211 -23.10 4.90 -0.34
C ASP A 211 -21.69 5.52 -0.16
N PRO A 212 -20.90 5.68 -1.23
CA PRO A 212 -19.57 6.27 -1.14
C PRO A 212 -19.61 7.77 -0.81
N VAL A 213 -20.75 8.47 -0.98
CA VAL A 213 -20.87 9.91 -0.72
C VAL A 213 -20.57 10.25 0.77
N PRO A 214 -21.12 9.54 1.77
CA PRO A 214 -20.71 9.65 3.16
C PRO A 214 -19.20 9.48 3.42
N PHE A 215 -18.48 8.67 2.62
CA PHE A 215 -17.03 8.56 2.76
C PHE A 215 -16.33 9.85 2.35
N ALA A 216 -16.68 10.43 1.20
CA ALA A 216 -16.12 11.71 0.77
C ALA A 216 -16.36 12.82 1.81
N ALA A 217 -17.59 12.90 2.35
CA ALA A 217 -17.91 13.85 3.40
C ALA A 217 -17.08 13.67 4.68
N ARG A 218 -16.79 12.41 5.08
CA ARG A 218 -15.91 12.10 6.21
C ARG A 218 -14.47 12.51 5.95
N VAL A 219 -13.95 12.26 4.75
CA VAL A 219 -12.59 12.69 4.36
C VAL A 219 -12.47 14.21 4.42
N GLU A 220 -13.44 14.94 3.88
CA GLU A 220 -13.46 16.41 3.93
C GLU A 220 -13.63 16.95 5.36
N ALA A 221 -14.37 16.24 6.23
CA ALA A 221 -14.44 16.58 7.64
C ALA A 221 -13.10 16.35 8.36
N ALA A 222 -12.41 15.23 8.09
CA ALA A 222 -11.10 14.94 8.66
C ALA A 222 -10.04 15.96 8.21
N ARG A 223 -10.02 16.33 6.93
CA ARG A 223 -9.14 17.38 6.38
C ARG A 223 -9.34 18.73 7.07
N ARG A 224 -10.60 19.12 7.30
CA ARG A 224 -10.92 20.36 8.02
C ARG A 224 -10.42 20.31 9.47
N ALA A 225 -10.72 19.23 10.19
CA ALA A 225 -10.27 19.07 11.57
C ALA A 225 -8.73 19.12 11.69
N ASP A 226 -8.04 18.57 10.70
CA ASP A 226 -6.58 18.59 10.62
C ASP A 226 -6.01 19.99 10.28
N THR A 227 -6.69 20.75 9.42
CA THR A 227 -6.36 22.16 9.16
C THR A 227 -6.53 23.02 10.42
N ASP A 228 -7.58 22.77 11.21
CA ASP A 228 -7.83 23.51 12.45
C ASP A 228 -6.72 23.24 13.50
N LEU A 229 -6.19 22.02 13.56
CA LEU A 229 -5.05 21.66 14.42
C LEU A 229 -3.75 22.37 14.02
N THR A 230 -3.56 22.67 12.74
CA THR A 230 -2.38 23.39 12.26
C THR A 230 -2.44 24.89 12.60
N GLU A 231 -3.62 25.50 12.61
CA GLU A 231 -3.79 26.90 13.01
C GLU A 231 -3.62 27.14 14.52
N GLU A 232 -4.01 26.18 15.38
CA GLU A 232 -3.82 26.29 16.83
C GLU A 232 -2.36 26.11 17.28
N VAL A 233 -1.56 25.32 16.55
CA VAL A 233 -0.13 25.08 16.87
C VAL A 233 0.78 26.25 16.45
N ILE A 234 0.29 27.15 15.58
CA ILE A 234 1.02 28.33 15.09
C ILE A 234 0.72 29.60 15.93
N ARG A 235 -0.27 29.56 16.84
CA ARG A 235 -0.55 30.63 17.81
C ARG A 235 0.23 30.48 19.12
#